data_AF-A0A1X0RH87-F1
#
_entry.id   AF-A0A1X0RH87-F1
#
_cell.length_a   1.000
_cell.length_b   1.000
_cell.length_c   1.000
_cell.angle_alpha   90.00
_cell.angle_beta   90.00
_cell.angle_gamma   90.00
#
_symmetry.space_group_name_H-M   'P 1'
#
loop_
_entity.id
_entity.type
_entity.pdbx_description
1 polymer ?
#
loop_
_entity_poly.entity_id
_entity_poly.type
_entity_poly.pdbx_seq_one_letter_code
_entity_poly.pdbx_strand_id
1 'polypeptide(L)'
;MNNRNQRKAIRLLSLNCNSLFKLSKPNSRKHFIRYIRLKQPTFVTLQEVDNSQNPLNHFSTLHKQFCSSQSFWNQYCGIVSLDNQFHLEQIPLPEDSRCILTRVSHVNQEVSPFFIL
;
A
#
# COMPACT_ATOMS: atom_id res chain seq x y z
N MET A 1 -34.38 8.31 10.19
CA MET A 1 -33.55 7.40 9.37
C MET A 1 -32.28 7.10 10.14
N ASN A 2 -32.13 5.88 10.66
CA ASN A 2 -30.98 5.47 11.46
C ASN A 2 -29.76 5.22 10.56
N ASN A 3 -28.91 6.23 10.37
CA ASN A 3 -27.54 6.00 9.93
C ASN A 3 -26.78 5.34 11.08
N ARG A 4 -26.91 4.01 11.21
CA ARG A 4 -25.90 3.24 11.93
C ARG A 4 -24.60 3.45 11.16
N ASN A 5 -23.68 4.24 11.72
CA ASN A 5 -22.28 4.26 11.31
C ASN A 5 -21.76 2.82 11.36
N GLN A 6 -21.86 2.10 10.24
CA GLN A 6 -21.22 0.81 10.10
C GLN A 6 -19.72 1.09 10.15
N ARG A 7 -19.11 0.80 11.30
CA ARG A 7 -17.65 0.82 11.43
C ARG A 7 -17.08 -0.10 10.36
N LYS A 8 -16.54 0.47 9.30
CA LYS A 8 -15.88 -0.28 8.23
C LYS A 8 -14.65 -0.92 8.86
N ALA A 9 -14.60 -2.25 8.87
CA ALA A 9 -13.44 -2.97 9.38
C ALA A 9 -12.20 -2.55 8.57
N ILE A 10 -11.09 -2.30 9.27
CA ILE A 10 -9.79 -2.11 8.64
C ILE A 10 -9.36 -3.45 8.06
N ARG A 11 -9.12 -3.50 6.75
CA ARG A 11 -8.70 -4.70 6.04
C ARG A 11 -7.27 -4.53 5.55
N LEU A 12 -6.35 -5.29 6.14
CA LEU A 12 -4.96 -5.35 5.70
C LEU A 12 -4.77 -6.58 4.80
N LEU A 13 -4.24 -6.36 3.59
CA LEU A 13 -3.81 -7.43 2.70
C LEU A 13 -2.28 -7.40 2.60
N SER A 14 -1.61 -8.45 3.10
CA SER A 14 -0.15 -8.60 3.00
C SER A 14 0.20 -9.67 1.98
N LEU A 15 1.07 -9.35 1.03
CA LEU A 15 1.43 -10.23 -0.07
C LEU A 15 2.93 -10.19 -0.36
N ASN A 16 3.53 -11.38 -0.39
CA ASN A 16 4.81 -11.56 -1.05
C ASN A 16 4.58 -11.61 -2.56
N CYS A 17 5.29 -10.76 -3.30
CA CYS A 17 5.07 -10.55 -4.71
C CYS A 17 5.99 -11.37 -5.60
N ASN A 18 7.06 -12.00 -5.08
CA ASN A 18 8.04 -12.74 -5.87
C ASN A 18 8.40 -12.05 -7.21
N SER A 19 8.69 -10.74 -7.13
CA SER A 19 8.97 -9.84 -8.27
C SER A 19 7.86 -9.70 -9.34
N LEU A 20 6.60 -10.00 -9.04
CA LEU A 20 5.46 -9.89 -9.98
C LEU A 20 5.23 -8.48 -10.53
N PHE A 21 5.81 -7.46 -9.89
CA PHE A 21 5.67 -6.07 -10.30
C PHE A 21 6.72 -5.60 -11.32
N LYS A 22 7.66 -6.47 -11.73
CA LYS A 22 8.70 -6.18 -12.73
C LYS A 22 8.15 -5.47 -13.98
N LEU A 23 8.91 -4.48 -14.47
CA LEU A 23 8.57 -3.69 -15.66
C LEU A 23 8.36 -4.55 -16.92
N SER A 24 9.01 -5.70 -17.01
CA SER A 24 8.92 -6.62 -18.14
C SER A 24 7.56 -7.34 -18.27
N LYS A 25 6.67 -7.26 -17.27
CA LYS A 25 5.35 -7.94 -17.29
C LYS A 25 4.17 -6.98 -16.97
N PRO A 26 3.95 -5.92 -17.77
CA PRO A 26 2.99 -4.86 -17.44
C PRO A 26 1.53 -5.33 -17.40
N ASN A 27 1.14 -6.29 -18.24
CA ASN A 27 -0.24 -6.81 -18.27
C ASN A 27 -0.55 -7.68 -17.06
N SER A 28 0.36 -8.59 -16.69
CA SER A 28 0.23 -9.41 -15.48
C SER A 28 0.11 -8.54 -14.23
N ARG A 29 0.94 -7.50 -14.11
CA ARG A 29 0.86 -6.53 -13.01
C ARG A 29 -0.49 -5.84 -12.93
N LYS A 30 -1.00 -5.30 -14.04
CA LYS A 30 -2.31 -4.63 -14.08
C LYS A 30 -3.46 -5.55 -13.63
N HIS A 31 -3.49 -6.79 -14.13
CA HIS A 31 -4.51 -7.77 -13.73
C HIS A 31 -4.40 -8.12 -12.24
N PHE A 32 -3.19 -8.30 -11.72
CA PHE A 32 -2.97 -8.61 -10.32
C PHE A 32 -3.38 -7.46 -9.39
N ILE A 33 -3.00 -6.22 -9.71
CA ILE A 33 -3.43 -5.03 -8.96
C ILE A 33 -4.95 -4.89 -9.00
N ARG A 34 -5.58 -5.10 -10.15
CA ARG A 34 -7.05 -5.09 -10.26
C ARG A 34 -7.67 -6.15 -9.35
N TYR A 35 -7.13 -7.37 -9.33
CA TYR A 35 -7.60 -8.43 -8.44
C TYR A 35 -7.47 -8.04 -6.96
N ILE A 36 -6.33 -7.48 -6.54
CA ILE A 36 -6.12 -6.96 -5.18
C ILE A 36 -7.21 -5.93 -4.83
N ARG A 37 -7.46 -4.96 -5.72
CA ARG A 37 -8.46 -3.91 -5.50
C ARG A 37 -9.88 -4.47 -5.37
N LEU A 38 -10.22 -5.53 -6.10
CA LEU A 38 -11.52 -6.21 -5.99
C LEU A 38 -11.75 -6.84 -4.60
N LYS A 39 -10.69 -7.14 -3.83
CA LYS A 39 -10.80 -7.58 -2.44
C LYS A 39 -11.09 -6.44 -1.47
N GLN A 40 -11.10 -5.20 -1.96
CA GLN A 40 -11.37 -3.97 -1.22
C GLN A 40 -10.56 -3.80 0.09
N PRO A 41 -9.24 -4.07 0.10
CA PRO A 41 -8.45 -3.82 1.30
C PRO A 41 -8.41 -2.32 1.62
N THR A 42 -8.28 -1.99 2.90
CA THR A 42 -7.96 -0.62 3.35
C THR A 42 -6.49 -0.32 3.08
N PHE A 43 -5.61 -1.28 3.42
CA PHE A 43 -4.18 -1.19 3.22
C PHE A 43 -3.65 -2.44 2.51
N VAL A 44 -2.63 -2.27 1.68
CA VAL A 44 -1.89 -3.36 1.05
C VAL A 44 -0.42 -3.23 1.41
N THR A 45 0.18 -4.30 1.91
CA THR A 45 1.63 -4.42 2.09
C THR A 45 2.16 -5.43 1.06
N LEU A 46 3.25 -5.06 0.40
CA LEU A 46 3.83 -5.81 -0.70
C LEU A 46 5.29 -6.05 -0.41
N GLN A 47 5.70 -7.31 -0.29
CA GLN A 47 7.11 -7.71 -0.14
C GLN A 47 7.66 -8.26 -1.45
N GLU A 48 8.98 -8.27 -1.62
CA GLU A 48 9.69 -8.79 -2.81
C GLU A 48 9.20 -8.19 -4.14
N VAL A 49 9.01 -6.87 -4.18
CA VAL A 49 8.51 -6.17 -5.38
C VAL A 49 9.59 -6.05 -6.48
N ASP A 50 10.88 -6.03 -6.08
CA ASP A 50 12.08 -5.83 -6.90
C ASP A 50 11.97 -4.61 -7.84
N ASN A 51 12.25 -3.44 -7.27
CA ASN A 51 12.17 -2.14 -7.96
C ASN A 51 13.54 -1.57 -8.36
N SER A 52 14.58 -2.41 -8.41
CA SER A 52 15.99 -1.99 -8.56
C SER A 52 16.31 -1.28 -9.88
N GLN A 53 15.59 -1.56 -10.96
CA GLN A 53 15.97 -1.13 -12.32
C GLN A 53 15.46 0.26 -12.75
N ASN A 54 14.47 0.86 -12.07
CA ASN A 54 14.03 2.25 -12.27
C ASN A 54 12.99 2.67 -11.19
N PRO A 55 13.42 2.96 -9.95
CA PRO A 55 12.51 3.05 -8.81
C PRO A 55 11.47 4.18 -8.95
N LEU A 56 11.87 5.40 -9.30
CA LEU A 56 10.99 6.58 -9.29
C LEU A 56 9.82 6.48 -10.30
N ASN A 57 10.11 6.07 -11.54
CA ASN A 57 9.06 5.87 -12.55
C ASN A 57 8.15 4.68 -12.20
N HIS A 58 8.71 3.66 -11.55
CA HIS A 58 7.93 2.50 -11.14
C HIS A 58 6.97 2.83 -10.01
N PHE A 59 7.41 3.54 -8.97
CA PHE A 59 6.57 3.91 -7.83
C PHE A 59 5.38 4.78 -8.24
N SER A 60 5.60 5.79 -9.09
CA SER A 60 4.52 6.62 -9.61
C SER A 60 3.51 5.82 -10.45
N THR A 61 3.98 4.82 -11.22
CA THR A 61 3.12 3.89 -11.96
C THR A 61 2.29 3.03 -11.02
N LEU A 62 2.92 2.44 -9.99
CA LEU A 62 2.23 1.59 -9.01
C LEU A 62 1.18 2.40 -8.23
N HIS A 63 1.54 3.59 -7.76
CA HIS A 63 0.62 4.51 -7.08
C HIS A 63 -0.65 4.73 -7.90
N LYS A 64 -0.51 5.05 -9.20
CA LYS A 64 -1.63 5.25 -10.14
C LYS A 64 -2.43 3.97 -10.38
N GLN A 65 -1.76 2.83 -10.59
CA GLN A 65 -2.45 1.55 -10.88
C GLN A 65 -3.27 1.05 -9.69
N PHE A 66 -2.76 1.22 -8.48
CA PHE A 66 -3.50 0.94 -7.24
C PHE A 66 -4.65 1.92 -7.00
N CYS A 67 -4.63 3.10 -7.62
CA CYS A 67 -5.50 4.23 -7.28
C CYS A 67 -5.35 4.57 -5.78
N SER A 68 -4.11 4.67 -5.34
CA SER A 68 -3.76 4.83 -3.93
C SER A 68 -4.09 6.25 -3.45
N SER A 69 -4.51 6.39 -2.19
CA SER A 69 -4.57 7.71 -1.54
C SER A 69 -3.16 8.15 -1.13
N GLN A 70 -2.40 7.25 -0.51
CA GLN A 70 -0.98 7.38 -0.20
C GLN A 70 -0.27 6.06 -0.46
N SER A 71 0.99 6.13 -0.88
CA SER A 71 1.84 4.94 -0.91
C SER A 71 3.30 5.28 -0.71
N PHE A 72 3.99 4.38 -0.04
CA PHE A 72 5.43 4.44 0.21
C PHE A 72 6.08 3.20 -0.38
N TRP A 73 7.27 3.38 -0.96
CA TRP A 73 7.96 2.33 -1.68
C TRP A 73 9.46 2.45 -1.43
N ASN A 74 10.12 1.30 -1.37
CA ASN A 74 11.57 1.20 -1.50
C ASN A 74 11.90 0.14 -2.56
N GLN A 75 13.17 -0.22 -2.68
CA GLN A 75 13.60 -1.20 -3.67
C GLN A 75 13.01 -2.61 -3.45
N TYR A 76 12.61 -2.93 -2.21
CA TYR A 76 12.21 -4.28 -1.77
C TYR A 76 10.71 -4.45 -1.59
N CYS A 77 10.02 -3.41 -1.11
CA CYS A 77 8.64 -3.50 -0.63
C CYS A 77 7.86 -2.20 -0.84
N GLY A 78 6.56 -2.26 -0.55
CA GLY A 78 5.67 -1.11 -0.59
C GLY A 78 4.50 -1.22 0.38
N ILE A 79 4.05 -0.06 0.86
CA ILE A 79 2.83 0.10 1.65
C ILE A 79 1.89 1.01 0.86
N VAL A 80 0.65 0.58 0.69
CA VAL A 80 -0.37 1.27 -0.08
C VAL A 80 -1.62 1.48 0.77
N SER A 81 -2.11 2.70 0.83
CA SER A 81 -3.44 3.03 1.33
C SER A 81 -4.41 3.18 0.15
N LEU A 82 -5.55 2.50 0.22
CA LEU A 82 -6.63 2.59 -0.75
C LEU A 82 -7.84 3.37 -0.20
N ASP A 83 -7.75 3.85 1.03
CA ASP A 83 -8.80 4.57 1.71
C ASP A 83 -8.28 5.97 2.07
N ASN A 84 -9.06 7.00 1.76
CA ASN A 84 -8.69 8.40 1.99
C ASN A 84 -9.03 8.88 3.40
N GLN A 85 -9.71 8.05 4.20
CA GLN A 85 -9.97 8.33 5.62
C GLN A 85 -8.76 8.09 6.52
N PHE A 86 -7.65 7.58 5.96
CA PHE A 86 -6.43 7.31 6.69
C PHE A 86 -5.27 8.11 6.12
N HIS A 87 -4.48 8.69 7.02
CA HIS A 87 -3.23 9.33 6.73
C HIS A 87 -2.06 8.42 7.11
N LEU A 88 -1.09 8.29 6.21
CA LEU A 88 0.14 7.54 6.43
C LEU A 88 1.31 8.49 6.60
N GLU A 89 2.09 8.27 7.65
CA GLU A 89 3.33 8.95 7.95
C GLU A 89 4.46 7.91 7.97
N GLN A 90 5.44 8.04 7.07
CA GLN A 90 6.57 7.12 7.02
C GLN A 90 7.54 7.43 8.17
N ILE A 91 7.87 6.40 8.95
CA ILE A 91 8.88 6.49 10.00
C ILE A 91 10.24 6.13 9.38
N PRO A 92 11.25 7.00 9.47
CA PRO A 92 12.58 6.69 8.98
C PRO A 92 13.15 5.43 9.64
N LEU A 93 13.67 4.53 8.81
CA LEU A 93 14.43 3.36 9.22
C LEU A 93 15.87 3.49 8.66
N PRO A 94 16.85 2.71 9.15
CA PRO A 94 18.19 2.68 8.58
C PRO A 94 18.17 2.44 7.06
N GLU A 95 19.15 3.01 6.35
CA GLU A 95 19.18 3.13 4.87
C GLU A 95 19.09 1.77 4.14
N ASP A 96 19.58 0.69 4.75
CA ASP A 96 19.54 -0.68 4.21
C ASP A 96 18.31 -1.51 4.63
N SER A 97 17.31 -0.88 5.24
CA SER A 97 16.13 -1.59 5.72
C SER A 97 15.31 -2.16 4.57
N ARG A 98 15.05 -3.47 4.63
CA ARG A 98 14.20 -4.18 3.65
C ARG A 98 12.70 -4.07 3.95
N CYS A 99 12.32 -3.11 4.77
CA CYS A 99 10.96 -2.87 5.24
C CYS A 99 10.64 -1.37 5.20
N ILE A 100 9.36 -1.04 5.35
CA ILE A 100 8.85 0.32 5.48
C ILE A 100 7.98 0.32 6.74
N LEU A 101 8.30 1.17 7.71
CA LEU A 101 7.44 1.38 8.87
C LEU A 101 6.58 2.63 8.63
N THR A 102 5.27 2.51 8.78
CA THR A 102 4.34 3.64 8.73
C THR A 102 3.52 3.74 9.99
N ARG A 103 3.34 4.98 10.45
CA ARG A 103 2.28 5.33 11.40
C ARG A 103 1.02 5.66 10.60
N VAL A 104 -0.10 5.10 11.01
CA VAL A 104 -1.41 5.30 10.41
C VAL A 104 -2.29 6.05 11.40
N SER A 105 -2.93 7.12 10.94
CA SER A 105 -3.93 7.87 11.70
C SER A 105 -5.22 8.04 10.90
N HIS A 106 -6.37 8.01 11.57
CA HIS A 106 -7.63 8.35 10.93
C HIS A 106 -7.78 9.87 10.84
N VAL A 107 -8.23 10.40 9.70
CA VAL A 107 -8.34 11.86 9.46
C VAL A 107 -9.24 12.57 10.47
N ASN A 108 -10.30 11.89 10.93
CA ASN A 108 -11.22 12.40 11.95
C ASN A 108 -10.95 11.85 13.37
N GLN A 109 -9.82 11.16 13.58
CA GLN A 109 -9.45 10.54 14.87
C GLN A 109 -10.46 9.50 15.43
N GLU A 110 -11.35 8.97 14.57
CA GLU A 110 -12.32 7.91 14.95
C GLU A 110 -11.67 6.56 15.28
N VAL A 111 -10.40 6.38 14.87
CA VAL A 111 -9.59 5.21 15.18
C VAL A 111 -8.27 5.68 15.78
N SER A 112 -7.87 5.08 16.90
CA SER A 112 -6.56 5.32 17.51
C SER A 112 -5.43 5.02 16.51
N PRO A 113 -4.37 5.84 16.47
CA PRO A 113 -3.24 5.58 15.59
C PRO A 113 -2.60 4.20 15.85
N PHE A 114 -2.12 3.57 14.78
CA PHE A 114 -1.43 2.29 14.84
C PHE A 114 -0.29 2.26 13.81
N PHE A 115 0.49 1.18 13.79
CA PHE A 115 1.65 1.05 12.91
C PHE A 115 1.50 -0.13 11.96
N ILE A 116 2.06 -0.01 10.75
CA ILE A 116 2.19 -1.08 9.76
C ILE A 116 3.68 -1.20 9.39
N LEU A 117 4.19 -2.43 9.33
CA LEU A 117 5.55 -2.79 8.92
C LEU A 117 5.52 -3.75 7.73
#